data_AF-R4K0S6-F1
#
_entry.id   AF-R4K0S6-F1
#
_cell.length_a   1.000
_cell.length_b   1.000
_cell.length_c   1.000
_cell.angle_alpha   90.00
_cell.angle_beta   90.00
_cell.angle_gamma   90.00
#
_symmetry.space_group_name_H-M   'P 1'
#
loop_
_entity.id
_entity.type
_entity.pdbx_description
1 polymer ?
#
loop_
_entity_poly.entity_id
_entity_poly.type
_entity_poly.pdbx_seq_one_letter_code
_entity_poly.pdbx_strand_id
1 'polypeptide(L)'
;MGDYLISLDLFDNADMTDIDRNITKYVNSNVACIIRVLLDFLEDNNGFTPEDFLPYNNLRIDNSTWTEMVYDLYDIIRSDVIREWIKPKYEYLLYVILQWWDDCNDSWDDLLPNKLDNSLVAKIQVEYALEDEHTYVLNAITDFDEYYYILFADHDFLPENLERLITIYLRNPKLFKVFFADVDLNEYHDLMPKDLQEQFDEVNYKTVELTKNNLSEPSLLKDLLFCCERLQANHSYKESPEDDMNDFIRDLLTAMGYDLRDQTRQGSSPGGKQAGEVDLLIKVEKLPYSIIESLKLSSVNETYISEHIDKIYKYDTLGNSCNFIISYVKIKGFLQFWERYTLYTKFYKYPFELTQFTVCQNKQYSELKLAVAELKRNDTITKLYHIAIHIPS
;
A
#
# COMPACT_ATOMS: atom_id res chain seq x y z
N MET A 1 -2.22 -15.30 -33.08
CA MET A 1 -2.69 -14.31 -32.10
C MET A 1 -1.48 -13.97 -31.27
N GLY A 2 -1.13 -12.69 -31.17
CA GLY A 2 0.18 -12.27 -30.65
C GLY A 2 0.24 -12.37 -29.13
N ASP A 3 1.41 -12.76 -28.61
CA ASP A 3 1.69 -12.96 -27.18
C ASP A 3 2.83 -12.03 -26.68
N TYR A 4 2.94 -11.67 -25.37
CA TYR A 4 3.28 -10.30 -24.90
C TYR A 4 4.00 -10.06 -23.51
N LEU A 5 4.80 -8.99 -23.28
CA LEU A 5 5.65 -8.49 -22.13
C LEU A 5 4.93 -7.68 -21.01
N ILE A 6 5.52 -7.51 -19.82
CA ILE A 6 5.01 -6.63 -18.73
C ILE A 6 5.57 -5.21 -18.85
N SER A 7 4.70 -4.19 -18.71
CA SER A 7 5.10 -2.77 -18.67
C SER A 7 5.68 -2.35 -17.32
N LEU A 8 6.39 -1.23 -17.31
CA LEU A 8 6.92 -0.66 -16.06
C LEU A 8 6.12 0.57 -15.68
N ASP A 9 5.78 0.72 -14.39
CA ASP A 9 5.20 1.95 -13.83
C ASP A 9 6.28 3.04 -13.66
N LEU A 10 6.94 3.34 -14.78
CA LEU A 10 7.98 4.35 -14.93
C LEU A 10 7.72 5.23 -16.16
N PHE A 11 7.03 4.70 -17.16
CA PHE A 11 6.89 5.32 -18.47
C PHE A 11 5.43 5.36 -18.92
N ASP A 12 5.10 6.34 -19.74
CA ASP A 12 3.83 6.32 -20.46
C ASP A 12 3.91 5.26 -21.57
N ASN A 13 3.21 4.14 -21.37
CA ASN A 13 3.20 3.02 -22.31
C ASN A 13 2.65 3.40 -23.70
N ALA A 14 1.84 4.46 -23.80
CA ALA A 14 1.29 4.92 -25.07
C ALA A 14 2.35 5.62 -25.95
N ASP A 15 3.36 6.24 -25.34
CA ASP A 15 4.35 7.10 -26.01
C ASP A 15 5.81 6.71 -25.67
N MET A 16 6.09 5.41 -25.53
CA MET A 16 7.43 4.91 -25.21
C MET A 16 8.51 5.20 -26.28
N THR A 17 9.62 5.81 -25.84
CA THR A 17 10.83 5.99 -26.63
C THR A 17 11.60 4.67 -26.81
N ASP A 18 12.59 4.67 -27.72
CA ASP A 18 13.51 3.53 -27.88
C ASP A 18 14.33 3.26 -26.61
N ILE A 19 14.63 4.30 -25.81
CA ILE A 19 15.35 4.15 -24.55
C ILE A 19 14.46 3.40 -23.55
N ASP A 20 13.20 3.80 -23.42
CA ASP A 20 12.21 3.20 -22.50
C ASP A 20 12.02 1.72 -22.82
N ARG A 21 11.89 1.39 -24.12
CA ARG A 21 11.78 0.00 -24.57
C ARG A 21 12.99 -0.84 -24.19
N ASN A 22 14.20 -0.27 -24.25
CA ASN A 22 15.42 -0.97 -23.85
C ASN A 22 15.49 -1.15 -22.33
N ILE A 23 15.01 -0.18 -21.55
CA ILE A 23 14.91 -0.28 -20.09
C ILE A 23 13.90 -1.36 -19.70
N THR A 24 12.70 -1.34 -20.27
CA THR A 24 11.67 -2.36 -20.05
C THR A 24 12.18 -3.76 -20.37
N LYS A 25 12.91 -3.91 -21.49
CA LYS A 25 13.54 -5.20 -21.85
C LYS A 25 14.59 -5.65 -20.85
N TYR A 26 15.40 -4.74 -20.32
CA TYR A 26 16.38 -5.07 -19.29
C TYR A 26 15.71 -5.58 -18.01
N VAL A 27 14.70 -4.87 -17.51
CA VAL A 27 13.96 -5.29 -16.30
C VAL A 27 13.29 -6.64 -16.52
N ASN A 28 12.55 -6.82 -17.62
CA ASN A 28 11.90 -8.10 -17.96
C ASN A 28 12.93 -9.23 -18.15
N SER A 29 14.15 -8.95 -18.61
CA SER A 29 15.21 -9.97 -18.71
C SER A 29 15.68 -10.47 -17.34
N ASN A 30 15.77 -9.57 -16.34
CA ASN A 30 16.04 -9.97 -14.96
C ASN A 30 14.91 -10.85 -14.40
N VAL A 31 13.66 -10.41 -14.58
CA VAL A 31 12.50 -11.18 -14.12
C VAL A 31 12.42 -12.54 -14.81
N ALA A 32 12.69 -12.61 -16.12
CA ALA A 32 12.74 -13.87 -16.87
C ALA A 32 13.80 -14.82 -16.29
N CYS A 33 14.99 -14.32 -15.95
CA CYS A 33 16.01 -15.13 -15.30
C CYS A 33 15.53 -15.70 -13.96
N ILE A 34 14.92 -14.86 -13.11
CA ILE A 34 14.38 -15.27 -11.80
C ILE A 34 13.34 -16.39 -11.95
N ILE A 35 12.35 -16.21 -12.83
CA ILE A 35 11.31 -17.20 -13.07
C ILE A 35 11.90 -18.48 -13.67
N ARG A 36 12.93 -18.37 -14.53
CA ARG A 36 13.60 -19.57 -15.06
C ARG A 36 14.26 -20.38 -13.97
N VAL A 37 14.91 -19.73 -12.99
CA VAL A 37 15.46 -20.45 -11.84
C VAL A 37 14.36 -21.17 -11.09
N LEU A 38 13.22 -20.52 -10.83
CA LEU A 38 12.09 -21.19 -10.17
C LEU A 38 11.58 -22.41 -10.97
N LEU A 39 11.46 -22.28 -12.29
CA LEU A 39 11.07 -23.39 -13.16
C LEU A 39 12.08 -24.55 -13.09
N ASP A 40 13.39 -24.26 -13.04
CA ASP A 40 14.41 -25.30 -12.84
C ASP A 40 14.15 -26.08 -11.54
N PHE A 41 13.83 -25.38 -10.43
CA PHE A 41 13.46 -26.03 -9.16
C PHE A 41 12.21 -26.90 -9.29
N LEU A 42 11.17 -26.45 -9.99
CA LEU A 42 9.92 -27.20 -10.20
C LEU A 42 10.10 -28.41 -11.13
N GLU A 43 11.06 -28.36 -12.06
CA GLU A 43 11.34 -29.43 -13.03
C GLU A 43 12.31 -30.51 -12.48
N ASP A 44 13.14 -30.18 -11.48
CA ASP A 44 14.28 -30.98 -11.03
C ASP A 44 13.94 -32.25 -10.20
N ASN A 45 12.66 -32.60 -10.02
CA ASN A 45 12.20 -33.73 -9.19
C ASN A 45 12.82 -33.78 -7.77
N ASN A 46 13.18 -32.62 -7.23
CA ASN A 46 13.86 -32.44 -5.94
C ASN A 46 12.87 -32.40 -4.75
N GLY A 47 11.56 -32.54 -5.02
CA GLY A 47 10.49 -32.43 -4.02
C GLY A 47 10.00 -31.01 -3.79
N PHE A 48 10.55 -30.02 -4.48
CA PHE A 48 10.07 -28.64 -4.53
C PHE A 48 8.78 -28.57 -5.34
N THR A 49 7.82 -27.84 -4.81
CA THR A 49 6.47 -27.70 -5.32
C THR A 49 6.00 -26.25 -5.16
N PRO A 50 4.87 -25.86 -5.76
CA PRO A 50 4.30 -24.53 -5.53
C PRO A 50 4.05 -24.18 -4.06
N GLU A 51 3.80 -25.18 -3.20
CA GLU A 51 3.63 -24.96 -1.76
C GLU A 51 4.88 -24.42 -1.06
N ASP A 52 6.06 -24.60 -1.66
CA ASP A 52 7.34 -24.18 -1.06
C ASP A 52 7.65 -22.69 -1.28
N PHE A 53 7.03 -22.04 -2.28
CA PHE A 53 7.23 -20.61 -2.55
C PHE A 53 5.94 -19.79 -2.41
N LEU A 54 4.76 -20.41 -2.44
CA LEU A 54 3.49 -19.72 -2.21
C LEU A 54 3.21 -19.54 -0.71
N PRO A 55 2.87 -18.32 -0.24
CA PRO A 55 2.33 -18.17 1.10
C PRO A 55 0.99 -18.91 1.21
N TYR A 56 0.75 -19.56 2.36
CA TYR A 56 -0.38 -20.44 2.69
C TYR A 56 -1.59 -20.35 1.73
N ASN A 57 -1.77 -21.38 0.89
CA ASN A 57 -2.73 -21.42 -0.22
C ASN A 57 -4.20 -21.54 0.24
N ASN A 58 -4.77 -20.42 0.70
CA ASN A 58 -6.20 -20.31 1.01
C ASN A 58 -7.10 -20.39 -0.24
N LEU A 59 -6.51 -20.27 -1.44
CA LEU A 59 -7.19 -20.25 -2.73
C LEU A 59 -7.57 -21.66 -3.23
N ARG A 60 -7.00 -22.71 -2.64
CA ARG A 60 -7.19 -24.13 -3.06
C ARG A 60 -6.90 -24.38 -4.54
N ILE A 61 -6.08 -23.55 -5.17
CA ILE A 61 -5.54 -23.80 -6.51
C ILE A 61 -4.55 -24.97 -6.37
N ASP A 62 -4.69 -26.00 -7.18
CA ASP A 62 -3.81 -27.17 -7.09
C ASP A 62 -2.43 -26.90 -7.70
N ASN A 63 -1.43 -27.71 -7.31
CA ASN A 63 -0.04 -27.52 -7.72
C ASN A 63 0.17 -27.60 -9.24
N SER A 64 -0.66 -28.38 -9.96
CA SER A 64 -0.53 -28.46 -11.42
C SER A 64 -0.96 -27.15 -12.08
N THR A 65 -2.08 -26.57 -11.63
CA THR A 65 -2.55 -25.26 -12.08
C THR A 65 -1.54 -24.15 -11.76
N TRP A 66 -0.97 -24.14 -10.55
CA TRP A 66 0.09 -23.16 -10.23
C TRP A 66 1.32 -23.30 -11.12
N THR A 67 1.76 -24.52 -11.37
CA THR A 67 2.93 -24.78 -12.23
C THR A 67 2.67 -24.29 -13.66
N GLU A 68 1.48 -24.58 -14.21
CA GLU A 68 1.06 -24.06 -15.52
C GLU A 68 1.07 -22.52 -15.55
N MET A 69 0.59 -21.86 -14.48
CA MET A 69 0.64 -20.41 -14.39
C MET A 69 2.07 -19.84 -14.35
N VAL A 70 3.05 -20.55 -13.77
CA VAL A 70 4.46 -20.13 -13.80
C VAL A 70 5.01 -20.20 -15.22
N TYR A 71 4.69 -21.25 -15.98
CA TYR A 71 5.05 -21.35 -17.40
C TYR A 71 4.40 -20.24 -18.23
N ASP A 72 3.10 -20.01 -18.04
CA ASP A 72 2.40 -18.91 -18.70
C ASP A 72 3.09 -17.56 -18.42
N LEU A 73 3.40 -17.28 -17.14
CA LEU A 73 4.07 -16.06 -16.72
C LEU A 73 5.47 -15.92 -17.34
N TYR A 74 6.23 -17.01 -17.42
CA TYR A 74 7.53 -17.03 -18.07
C TYR A 74 7.42 -16.69 -19.57
N ASP A 75 6.43 -17.25 -20.26
CA ASP A 75 6.18 -16.98 -21.68
C ASP A 75 5.68 -15.56 -21.92
N ILE A 76 4.88 -15.01 -21.00
CA ILE A 76 4.49 -13.59 -20.98
C ILE A 76 5.76 -12.73 -20.96
N ILE A 77 6.63 -12.89 -19.96
CA ILE A 77 7.77 -12.00 -19.74
C ILE A 77 8.84 -12.10 -20.84
N ARG A 78 8.93 -13.24 -21.54
CA ARG A 78 9.91 -13.45 -22.61
C ARG A 78 9.50 -12.95 -23.99
N SER A 79 8.29 -12.43 -24.13
CA SER A 79 7.83 -11.89 -25.40
C SER A 79 8.58 -10.60 -25.81
N ASP A 80 8.35 -10.11 -27.03
CA ASP A 80 8.84 -8.82 -27.53
C ASP A 80 7.76 -7.71 -27.54
N VAL A 81 6.52 -7.99 -27.13
CA VAL A 81 5.37 -7.06 -27.24
C VAL A 81 4.96 -6.46 -25.89
N ILE A 82 5.16 -5.17 -25.64
CA ILE A 82 4.80 -4.53 -24.34
C ILE A 82 3.28 -4.53 -24.12
N ARG A 83 2.80 -5.09 -22.99
CA ARG A 83 1.41 -5.02 -22.53
C ARG A 83 1.24 -3.90 -21.53
N GLU A 84 0.12 -3.22 -21.66
CA GLU A 84 -0.38 -2.28 -20.64
C GLU A 84 -0.95 -3.01 -19.41
N TRP A 85 -1.29 -4.30 -19.53
CA TRP A 85 -1.98 -5.05 -18.47
C TRP A 85 -1.73 -6.56 -18.52
N ILE A 86 -1.63 -7.17 -17.33
CA ILE A 86 -1.67 -8.63 -17.11
C ILE A 86 -2.74 -8.95 -16.07
N LYS A 87 -3.26 -10.20 -16.08
CA LYS A 87 -4.31 -10.58 -15.13
C LYS A 87 -3.79 -10.54 -13.68
N PRO A 88 -4.62 -10.16 -12.70
CA PRO A 88 -4.25 -10.10 -11.28
C PRO A 88 -3.59 -11.37 -10.74
N LYS A 89 -4.02 -12.54 -11.20
CA LYS A 89 -3.40 -13.82 -10.79
C LYS A 89 -1.94 -13.98 -11.21
N TYR A 90 -1.55 -13.37 -12.33
CA TYR A 90 -0.16 -13.35 -12.79
C TYR A 90 0.65 -12.27 -12.07
N GLU A 91 0.01 -11.15 -11.68
CA GLU A 91 0.63 -10.14 -10.81
C GLU A 91 0.93 -10.72 -9.42
N TYR A 92 -0.06 -11.35 -8.79
CA TYR A 92 0.13 -12.06 -7.53
C TYR A 92 1.22 -13.13 -7.63
N LEU A 93 1.19 -13.94 -8.68
CA LEU A 93 2.22 -14.96 -8.90
C LEU A 93 3.61 -14.33 -9.04
N LEU A 94 3.76 -13.29 -9.87
CA LEU A 94 5.02 -12.59 -10.04
C LEU A 94 5.52 -12.01 -8.71
N TYR A 95 4.64 -11.36 -7.95
CA TYR A 95 4.97 -10.77 -6.65
C TYR A 95 5.55 -11.82 -5.70
N VAL A 96 4.88 -12.97 -5.58
CA VAL A 96 5.33 -14.06 -4.71
C VAL A 96 6.65 -14.68 -5.21
N ILE A 97 6.85 -14.80 -6.52
CA ILE A 97 8.13 -15.28 -7.08
C ILE A 97 9.28 -14.33 -6.72
N LEU A 98 9.05 -13.01 -6.77
CA LEU A 98 10.07 -12.03 -6.37
C LEU A 98 10.38 -12.11 -4.87
N GLN A 99 9.36 -12.32 -4.02
CA GLN A 99 9.58 -12.56 -2.59
C GLN A 99 10.40 -13.83 -2.34
N TRP A 100 10.06 -14.93 -2.99
CA TRP A 100 10.82 -16.17 -2.91
C TRP A 100 12.28 -15.99 -3.36
N TRP A 101 12.50 -15.19 -4.42
CA TRP A 101 13.84 -14.88 -4.91
C TRP A 101 14.65 -14.05 -3.90
N ASP A 102 14.06 -13.03 -3.29
CA ASP A 102 14.68 -12.24 -2.21
C ASP A 102 15.08 -13.16 -1.04
N ASP A 103 14.15 -14.03 -0.61
CA ASP A 103 14.37 -14.96 0.50
C ASP A 103 15.47 -16.00 0.23
N CYS A 104 15.73 -16.33 -1.04
CA CYS A 104 16.75 -17.31 -1.43
C CYS A 104 18.16 -16.72 -1.59
N ASN A 105 18.33 -15.39 -1.67
CA ASN A 105 19.61 -14.76 -1.95
C ASN A 105 20.22 -14.11 -0.69
N ASP A 106 21.46 -14.47 -0.38
CA ASP A 106 22.18 -13.96 0.80
C ASP A 106 22.82 -12.57 0.56
N SER A 107 22.89 -12.11 -0.69
CA SER A 107 23.59 -10.88 -1.08
C SER A 107 22.76 -10.06 -2.06
N TRP A 108 22.67 -8.75 -1.82
CA TRP A 108 21.96 -7.83 -2.70
C TRP A 108 22.58 -7.75 -4.09
N ASP A 109 23.89 -8.00 -4.22
CA ASP A 109 24.60 -8.02 -5.50
C ASP A 109 24.14 -9.16 -6.42
N ASP A 110 23.52 -10.21 -5.85
CA ASP A 110 23.07 -11.40 -6.59
C ASP A 110 21.58 -11.33 -6.99
N LEU A 111 20.84 -10.35 -6.47
CA LEU A 111 19.39 -10.21 -6.71
C LEU A 111 19.05 -9.82 -8.15
N LEU A 112 19.96 -9.18 -8.88
CA LEU A 112 19.80 -8.82 -10.29
C LEU A 112 20.71 -9.66 -11.17
N PRO A 113 20.18 -10.71 -11.85
CA PRO A 113 21.02 -11.68 -12.58
C PRO A 113 21.79 -11.07 -13.76
N ASN A 114 21.24 -10.04 -14.42
CA ASN A 114 21.85 -9.43 -15.59
C ASN A 114 22.53 -8.10 -15.24
N LYS A 115 23.72 -7.88 -15.82
CA LYS A 115 24.42 -6.60 -15.71
C LYS A 115 23.83 -5.59 -16.70
N LEU A 116 23.58 -4.38 -16.22
CA LEU A 116 23.14 -3.27 -17.05
C LEU A 116 24.26 -2.83 -18.01
N ASP A 117 23.93 -2.70 -19.29
CA ASP A 117 24.88 -2.32 -20.33
C ASP A 117 25.35 -0.86 -20.17
N ASN A 118 26.66 -0.63 -20.20
CA ASN A 118 27.26 0.69 -20.04
C ASN A 118 26.78 1.71 -21.10
N SER A 119 26.43 1.26 -22.30
CA SER A 119 25.91 2.15 -23.34
C SER A 119 24.47 2.59 -23.03
N LEU A 120 23.67 1.71 -22.43
CA LEU A 120 22.32 2.04 -21.97
C LEU A 120 22.39 2.97 -20.75
N VAL A 121 23.31 2.74 -19.80
CA VAL A 121 23.55 3.66 -18.66
C VAL A 121 23.83 5.08 -19.15
N ALA A 122 24.74 5.23 -20.10
CA ALA A 122 25.08 6.55 -20.65
C ALA A 122 23.87 7.23 -21.33
N LYS A 123 23.00 6.48 -22.01
CA LYS A 123 21.78 7.01 -22.62
C LYS A 123 20.76 7.44 -21.58
N ILE A 124 20.55 6.63 -20.54
CA ILE A 124 19.66 6.94 -19.41
C ILE A 124 20.11 8.23 -18.74
N GLN A 125 21.41 8.36 -18.48
CA GLN A 125 21.97 9.58 -17.88
C GLN A 125 21.79 10.82 -18.75
N VAL A 126 21.79 10.70 -20.08
CA VAL A 126 21.55 11.85 -20.96
C VAL A 126 20.08 12.24 -21.01
N GLU A 127 19.19 11.25 -21.13
CA GLU A 127 17.75 11.49 -21.30
C GLU A 127 17.07 11.92 -20.01
N TYR A 128 17.46 11.29 -18.88
CA TYR A 128 16.76 11.39 -17.61
C TYR A 128 17.55 12.13 -16.51
N ALA A 129 18.72 12.72 -16.80
CA ALA A 129 19.46 13.47 -15.80
C ALA A 129 18.67 14.69 -15.30
N LEU A 130 18.57 14.79 -13.97
CA LEU A 130 18.21 16.03 -13.27
C LEU A 130 19.49 16.82 -12.96
N GLU A 131 19.34 18.07 -12.50
CA GLU A 131 20.45 18.99 -12.19
C GLU A 131 21.46 18.45 -11.14
N ASP A 132 21.08 17.42 -10.39
CA ASP A 132 21.94 16.64 -9.49
C ASP A 132 22.22 15.26 -10.12
N GLU A 133 23.48 14.84 -10.18
CA GLU A 133 24.06 13.71 -10.95
C GLU A 133 23.47 12.28 -10.72
N HIS A 134 22.32 12.16 -10.06
CA HIS A 134 21.61 10.90 -9.81
C HIS A 134 20.35 10.79 -10.67
N THR A 135 20.32 9.79 -11.56
CA THR A 135 19.19 9.51 -12.44
C THR A 135 18.18 8.62 -11.73
N TYR A 136 16.97 9.12 -11.42
CA TYR A 136 15.95 8.33 -10.68
C TYR A 136 15.65 6.98 -11.35
N VAL A 137 15.60 6.97 -12.69
CA VAL A 137 15.38 5.77 -13.51
C VAL A 137 16.48 4.72 -13.28
N LEU A 138 17.73 5.15 -13.11
CA LEU A 138 18.84 4.22 -12.90
C LEU A 138 18.69 3.51 -11.56
N ASN A 139 18.39 4.25 -10.49
CA ASN A 139 18.14 3.67 -9.18
C ASN A 139 16.97 2.68 -9.23
N ALA A 140 15.87 3.08 -9.87
CA ALA A 140 14.65 2.28 -9.98
C ALA A 140 14.87 0.90 -10.67
N ILE A 141 15.85 0.77 -11.56
CA ILE A 141 16.12 -0.48 -12.29
C ILE A 141 17.35 -1.25 -11.77
N THR A 142 18.16 -0.65 -10.90
CA THR A 142 19.37 -1.29 -10.35
C THR A 142 19.25 -1.66 -8.87
N ASP A 143 18.21 -1.17 -8.19
CA ASP A 143 17.86 -1.59 -6.84
C ASP A 143 16.72 -2.63 -6.92
N PHE A 144 16.92 -3.80 -6.31
CA PHE A 144 15.91 -4.86 -6.35
C PHE A 144 14.66 -4.49 -5.55
N ASP A 145 14.78 -3.71 -4.47
CA ASP A 145 13.61 -3.26 -3.71
C ASP A 145 12.68 -2.40 -4.57
N GLU A 146 13.23 -1.67 -5.55
CA GLU A 146 12.47 -0.82 -6.47
C GLU A 146 11.62 -1.65 -7.45
N TYR A 147 11.92 -2.93 -7.67
CA TYR A 147 11.13 -3.81 -8.56
C TYR A 147 9.68 -3.97 -8.08
N TYR A 148 9.43 -3.90 -6.77
CA TYR A 148 8.06 -3.93 -6.22
C TYR A 148 7.24 -2.70 -6.58
N TYR A 149 7.89 -1.58 -6.93
CA TYR A 149 7.21 -0.35 -7.33
C TYR A 149 7.07 -0.27 -8.84
N ILE A 150 8.11 -0.63 -9.58
CA ILE A 150 8.11 -0.45 -11.03
C ILE A 150 7.37 -1.57 -11.78
N LEU A 151 7.11 -2.73 -11.17
CA LEU A 151 6.39 -3.85 -11.80
C LEU A 151 4.91 -3.90 -11.43
N PHE A 152 4.49 -3.21 -10.38
CA PHE A 152 3.13 -3.28 -9.84
C PHE A 152 2.57 -1.87 -9.62
N ALA A 153 1.68 -1.45 -10.51
CA ALA A 153 1.05 -0.13 -10.43
C ALA A 153 0.15 0.01 -9.18
N ASP A 154 -0.52 -1.07 -8.80
CA ASP A 154 -1.24 -1.19 -7.54
C ASP A 154 -0.98 -2.57 -6.90
N HIS A 155 -1.60 -2.81 -5.76
CA HIS A 155 -1.47 -4.06 -5.02
C HIS A 155 -2.84 -4.66 -4.70
N ASP A 156 -3.82 -4.47 -5.58
CA ASP A 156 -5.19 -4.97 -5.41
C ASP A 156 -5.25 -6.49 -5.38
N PHE A 157 -4.31 -7.15 -6.07
CA PHE A 157 -4.17 -8.60 -6.12
C PHE A 157 -3.69 -9.22 -4.80
N LEU A 158 -3.18 -8.42 -3.85
CA LEU A 158 -2.76 -8.95 -2.55
C LEU A 158 -3.98 -9.39 -1.73
N PRO A 159 -3.94 -10.54 -1.05
CA PRO A 159 -5.11 -11.11 -0.36
C PRO A 159 -5.83 -10.12 0.56
N GLU A 160 -5.10 -9.37 1.39
CA GLU A 160 -5.71 -8.42 2.33
C GLU A 160 -6.38 -7.22 1.63
N ASN A 161 -5.82 -6.77 0.51
CA ASN A 161 -6.38 -5.66 -0.27
C ASN A 161 -7.60 -6.12 -1.07
N LEU A 162 -7.53 -7.29 -1.69
CA LEU A 162 -8.65 -7.90 -2.38
C LEU A 162 -9.83 -8.15 -1.43
N GLU A 163 -9.58 -8.69 -0.23
CA GLU A 163 -10.61 -8.88 0.80
C GLU A 163 -11.31 -7.57 1.17
N ARG A 164 -10.56 -6.44 1.26
CA ARG A 164 -11.14 -5.11 1.50
C ARG A 164 -12.01 -4.65 0.34
N LEU A 165 -11.51 -4.77 -0.89
CA LEU A 165 -12.24 -4.38 -2.09
C LEU A 165 -13.56 -5.14 -2.20
N ILE A 166 -13.54 -6.46 -2.00
CA ILE A 166 -14.74 -7.30 -1.98
C ILE A 166 -15.66 -6.88 -0.84
N THR A 167 -15.13 -6.68 0.37
CA THR A 167 -15.95 -6.23 1.51
C THR A 167 -16.68 -4.92 1.20
N ILE A 168 -15.99 -3.94 0.63
CA ILE A 168 -16.58 -2.66 0.21
C ILE A 168 -17.66 -2.89 -0.84
N TYR A 169 -17.38 -3.72 -1.86
CA TYR A 169 -18.34 -4.07 -2.90
C TYR A 169 -19.59 -4.73 -2.34
N LEU A 170 -19.45 -5.77 -1.52
CA LEU A 170 -20.57 -6.49 -0.92
C LEU A 170 -21.42 -5.55 -0.05
N ARG A 171 -20.80 -4.60 0.67
CA ARG A 171 -21.50 -3.63 1.53
C ARG A 171 -22.24 -2.57 0.75
N ASN A 172 -21.60 -2.00 -0.26
CA ASN A 172 -22.17 -0.91 -1.02
C ASN A 172 -21.62 -0.88 -2.46
N PRO A 173 -22.20 -1.66 -3.38
CA PRO A 173 -21.73 -1.74 -4.76
C PRO A 173 -21.73 -0.37 -5.48
N LYS A 174 -22.63 0.54 -5.10
CA LYS A 174 -22.68 1.88 -5.67
C LYS A 174 -21.48 2.71 -5.23
N LEU A 175 -21.13 2.65 -3.96
CA LEU A 175 -19.99 3.38 -3.40
C LEU A 175 -18.66 2.78 -3.89
N PHE A 176 -18.59 1.45 -4.02
CA PHE A 176 -17.45 0.78 -4.65
C PHE A 176 -17.19 1.35 -6.05
N LYS A 177 -18.21 1.43 -6.91
CA LYS A 177 -18.07 2.01 -8.26
C LYS A 177 -17.66 3.48 -8.29
N VAL A 178 -17.86 4.22 -7.21
CA VAL A 178 -17.43 5.63 -7.10
C VAL A 178 -15.94 5.71 -6.77
N PHE A 179 -15.45 4.87 -5.85
CA PHE A 179 -14.07 4.90 -5.39
C PHE A 179 -13.10 4.04 -6.21
N PHE A 180 -13.62 3.00 -6.86
CA PHE A 180 -12.86 1.95 -7.56
C PHE A 180 -13.47 1.72 -8.95
N ALA A 181 -13.59 2.79 -9.73
CA ALA A 181 -14.27 2.78 -11.03
C ALA A 181 -13.49 2.00 -12.11
N ASP A 182 -12.18 1.90 -11.91
CA ASP A 182 -11.17 1.22 -12.71
C ASP A 182 -10.96 -0.25 -12.32
N VAL A 183 -11.47 -0.67 -11.16
CA VAL A 183 -11.32 -2.05 -10.67
C VAL A 183 -12.47 -2.94 -11.16
N ASP A 184 -12.16 -3.93 -11.98
CA ASP A 184 -13.09 -5.02 -12.33
C ASP A 184 -12.84 -6.25 -11.43
N LEU A 185 -13.66 -6.40 -10.39
CA LEU A 185 -13.58 -7.53 -9.45
C LEU A 185 -13.75 -8.90 -10.11
N ASN A 186 -14.33 -9.01 -11.32
CA ASN A 186 -14.41 -10.30 -12.01
C ASN A 186 -13.02 -10.83 -12.40
N GLU A 187 -12.05 -9.96 -12.66
CA GLU A 187 -10.66 -10.37 -12.99
C GLU A 187 -9.90 -10.91 -11.77
N TYR A 188 -10.39 -10.63 -10.56
CA TYR A 188 -9.84 -11.10 -9.30
C TYR A 188 -10.52 -12.36 -8.77
N HIS A 189 -11.54 -12.89 -9.47
CA HIS A 189 -12.37 -14.02 -9.01
C HIS A 189 -11.54 -15.26 -8.63
N ASP A 190 -10.50 -15.57 -9.42
CA ASP A 190 -9.56 -16.68 -9.17
C ASP A 190 -8.75 -16.50 -7.86
N LEU A 191 -8.60 -15.27 -7.38
CA LEU A 191 -7.84 -14.91 -6.17
C LEU A 191 -8.73 -14.69 -4.94
N MET A 192 -10.06 -14.79 -5.07
CA MET A 192 -10.95 -14.58 -3.93
C MET A 192 -10.92 -15.78 -2.98
N PRO A 193 -10.91 -15.56 -1.65
CA PRO A 193 -11.25 -16.59 -0.68
C PRO A 193 -12.62 -17.19 -1.02
N LYS A 194 -12.75 -18.52 -0.93
CA LYS A 194 -13.93 -19.24 -1.41
C LYS A 194 -15.26 -18.72 -0.84
N ASP A 195 -15.29 -18.35 0.43
CA ASP A 195 -16.46 -17.79 1.10
C ASP A 195 -16.83 -16.39 0.59
N LEU A 196 -15.84 -15.59 0.20
CA LEU A 196 -16.05 -14.29 -0.43
C LEU A 196 -16.43 -14.43 -1.90
N GLN A 197 -15.88 -15.42 -2.61
CA GLN A 197 -16.22 -15.77 -3.98
C GLN A 197 -17.71 -16.16 -4.08
N GLU A 198 -18.17 -17.04 -3.18
CA GLU A 198 -19.58 -17.44 -3.07
C GLU A 198 -20.49 -16.22 -2.80
N GLN A 199 -20.10 -15.34 -1.86
CA GLN A 199 -20.86 -14.11 -1.59
C GLN A 199 -20.88 -13.13 -2.78
N PHE A 200 -19.76 -12.98 -3.49
CA PHE A 200 -19.66 -12.13 -4.68
C PHE A 200 -20.58 -12.63 -5.78
N ASP A 201 -20.58 -13.94 -6.03
CA ASP A 201 -21.47 -14.59 -6.99
C ASP A 201 -22.96 -14.46 -6.58
N GLU A 202 -23.26 -14.51 -5.29
CA GLU A 202 -24.62 -14.31 -4.75
C GLU A 202 -25.09 -12.84 -4.82
N VAL A 203 -24.21 -11.88 -4.53
CA VAL A 203 -24.53 -10.43 -4.58
C VAL A 203 -24.86 -9.97 -6.00
N ASN A 204 -24.27 -10.62 -7.02
CA ASN A 204 -24.68 -10.41 -8.41
C ASN A 204 -26.16 -10.76 -8.67
N TYR A 205 -26.85 -11.41 -7.72
CA TYR A 205 -28.29 -11.72 -7.78
C TYR A 205 -29.17 -11.06 -6.69
N LYS A 206 -28.68 -10.68 -5.49
CA LYS A 206 -29.44 -9.91 -4.46
C LYS A 206 -28.56 -9.16 -3.44
N THR A 207 -29.09 -8.10 -2.83
CA THR A 207 -28.46 -7.34 -1.74
C THR A 207 -28.24 -8.20 -0.49
N VAL A 208 -26.99 -8.32 -0.04
CA VAL A 208 -26.60 -9.06 1.19
C VAL A 208 -26.53 -8.09 2.37
N GLU A 209 -27.09 -8.50 3.52
CA GLU A 209 -26.84 -7.85 4.81
C GLU A 209 -25.54 -8.42 5.40
N LEU A 210 -24.52 -7.57 5.53
CA LEU A 210 -23.23 -7.99 6.05
C LEU A 210 -23.17 -7.97 7.58
N THR A 211 -22.47 -8.97 8.10
CA THR A 211 -22.14 -9.15 9.51
C THR A 211 -21.09 -8.13 9.97
N LYS A 212 -21.18 -7.74 11.25
CA LYS A 212 -20.29 -6.80 11.94
C LYS A 212 -18.82 -7.24 11.81
N ASN A 213 -17.93 -6.30 11.48
CA ASN A 213 -16.48 -6.49 11.55
C ASN A 213 -16.06 -6.84 12.98
N ASN A 214 -15.18 -7.83 13.13
CA ASN A 214 -14.41 -8.07 14.35
C ASN A 214 -13.34 -6.98 14.47
N LEU A 215 -13.71 -5.81 14.99
CA LEU A 215 -12.79 -4.68 15.10
C LEU A 215 -11.63 -5.00 16.06
N SER A 216 -10.40 -4.79 15.60
CA SER A 216 -9.17 -4.89 16.38
C SER A 216 -8.17 -3.80 16.00
N GLU A 217 -7.17 -3.56 16.84
CA GLU A 217 -6.09 -2.60 16.56
C GLU A 217 -5.32 -2.97 15.28
N PRO A 218 -4.89 -4.23 15.08
CA PRO A 218 -4.20 -4.62 13.84
C PRO A 218 -5.08 -4.46 12.60
N SER A 219 -6.37 -4.81 12.66
CA SER A 219 -7.27 -4.66 11.50
C SER A 219 -7.49 -3.18 11.17
N LEU A 220 -7.69 -2.33 12.18
CA LEU A 220 -7.86 -0.90 11.98
C LEU A 220 -6.60 -0.24 11.40
N LEU A 221 -5.41 -0.57 11.91
CA LEU A 221 -4.17 -0.06 11.36
C LEU A 221 -4.04 -0.42 9.87
N LYS A 222 -4.27 -1.68 9.50
CA LYS A 222 -4.16 -2.12 8.10
C LYS A 222 -5.19 -1.45 7.20
N ASP A 223 -6.42 -1.28 7.67
CA ASP A 223 -7.48 -0.59 6.92
C ASP A 223 -7.18 0.91 6.74
N LEU A 224 -6.56 1.55 7.75
CA LEU A 224 -6.09 2.93 7.63
C LEU A 224 -4.94 3.07 6.62
N LEU A 225 -3.99 2.13 6.62
CA LEU A 225 -2.90 2.10 5.64
C LEU A 225 -3.46 1.97 4.22
N PHE A 226 -4.42 1.08 3.99
CA PHE A 226 -5.14 0.97 2.71
C PHE A 226 -5.85 2.28 2.34
N CYS A 227 -6.54 2.93 3.28
CA CYS A 227 -7.19 4.22 2.99
C CYS A 227 -6.17 5.30 2.59
N CYS A 228 -5.00 5.33 3.25
CA CYS A 228 -3.92 6.27 2.95
C CYS A 228 -3.32 6.02 1.57
N GLU A 229 -3.08 4.76 1.21
CA GLU A 229 -2.63 4.33 -0.13
C GLU A 229 -3.62 4.83 -1.20
N ARG A 230 -4.93 4.59 -1.02
CA ARG A 230 -5.95 5.02 -1.98
C ARG A 230 -6.06 6.54 -2.10
N LEU A 231 -5.87 7.26 -1.01
CA LEU A 231 -5.85 8.72 -1.04
C LEU A 231 -4.64 9.23 -1.82
N GLN A 232 -3.46 8.64 -1.57
CA GLN A 232 -2.21 9.00 -2.24
C GLN A 232 -2.28 8.77 -3.75
N ALA A 233 -2.87 7.66 -4.19
CA ALA A 233 -3.05 7.32 -5.60
C ALA A 233 -4.05 8.24 -6.32
N ASN A 234 -5.00 8.84 -5.60
CA ASN A 234 -6.03 9.67 -6.20
C ASN A 234 -5.54 11.10 -6.48
N HIS A 235 -5.22 11.38 -7.75
CA HIS A 235 -4.75 12.68 -8.22
C HIS A 235 -5.65 13.86 -7.84
N SER A 236 -6.96 13.64 -7.68
CA SER A 236 -7.91 14.70 -7.32
C SER A 236 -7.63 15.27 -5.93
N TYR A 237 -6.92 14.53 -5.07
CA TYR A 237 -6.62 14.94 -3.70
C TYR A 237 -5.26 15.62 -3.53
N LYS A 238 -4.41 15.70 -4.55
CA LYS A 238 -3.05 16.30 -4.44
C LYS A 238 -3.04 17.73 -3.90
N GLU A 239 -4.00 18.56 -4.35
CA GLU A 239 -4.16 19.94 -3.88
C GLU A 239 -5.28 20.12 -2.86
N SER A 240 -5.99 19.05 -2.50
CA SER A 240 -7.23 19.16 -1.72
C SER A 240 -6.97 19.67 -0.29
N PRO A 241 -7.89 20.47 0.27
CA PRO A 241 -7.91 20.78 1.69
C PRO A 241 -7.82 19.52 2.58
N GLU A 242 -7.27 19.68 3.79
CA GLU A 242 -7.18 18.60 4.79
C GLU A 242 -8.57 18.01 5.10
N ASP A 243 -9.61 18.86 5.15
CA ASP A 243 -11.00 18.43 5.36
C ASP A 243 -11.50 17.47 4.27
N ASP A 244 -11.16 17.73 3.00
CA ASP A 244 -11.58 16.87 1.88
C ASP A 244 -10.82 15.54 1.90
N MET A 245 -9.55 15.56 2.30
CA MET A 245 -8.75 14.35 2.54
C MET A 245 -9.32 13.51 3.69
N ASN A 246 -9.72 14.17 4.79
CA ASN A 246 -10.38 13.51 5.93
C ASN A 246 -11.74 12.92 5.56
N ASP A 247 -12.52 13.63 4.73
CA ASP A 247 -13.78 13.14 4.19
C ASP A 247 -13.56 11.85 3.39
N PHE A 248 -12.51 11.77 2.57
CA PHE A 248 -12.16 10.57 1.82
C PHE A 248 -11.84 9.38 2.73
N ILE A 249 -10.96 9.56 3.73
CA ILE A 249 -10.62 8.50 4.69
C ILE A 249 -11.87 8.03 5.45
N ARG A 250 -12.71 8.96 5.90
CA ARG A 250 -13.97 8.64 6.60
C ARG A 250 -14.89 7.79 5.74
N ASP A 251 -15.08 8.17 4.48
CA ASP A 251 -16.05 7.54 3.60
C ASP A 251 -15.59 6.12 3.22
N LEU A 252 -14.29 5.90 3.01
CA LEU A 252 -13.72 4.57 2.80
C LEU A 252 -13.85 3.68 4.03
N LEU A 253 -13.49 4.15 5.22
CA LEU A 253 -13.68 3.40 6.46
C LEU A 253 -15.17 3.11 6.72
N THR A 254 -16.07 4.04 6.39
CA THR A 254 -17.52 3.80 6.49
C THR A 254 -17.96 2.70 5.52
N ALA A 255 -17.39 2.67 4.30
CA ALA A 255 -17.63 1.61 3.33
C ALA A 255 -17.12 0.25 3.82
N MET A 256 -15.99 0.25 4.54
CA MET A 256 -15.49 -0.88 5.32
C MET A 256 -16.24 -1.09 6.64
N GLY A 257 -17.41 -0.48 6.83
CA GLY A 257 -18.37 -0.69 7.92
C GLY A 257 -17.92 -0.29 9.32
N TYR A 258 -16.97 0.64 9.42
CA TYR A 258 -16.64 1.30 10.67
C TYR A 258 -17.76 2.28 11.08
N ASP A 259 -18.16 2.28 12.35
CA ASP A 259 -19.06 3.29 12.91
C ASP A 259 -18.25 4.54 13.25
N LEU A 260 -18.25 5.50 12.32
CA LEU A 260 -17.57 6.78 12.45
C LEU A 260 -18.56 7.86 12.84
N ARG A 261 -18.21 8.64 13.87
CA ARG A 261 -18.89 9.91 14.10
C ARG A 261 -18.01 11.04 13.58
N ASP A 262 -18.47 11.67 12.51
CA ASP A 262 -17.95 12.97 12.10
C ASP A 262 -18.38 14.02 13.14
N GLN A 263 -17.45 14.47 13.97
CA GLN A 263 -17.73 15.53 14.94
C GLN A 263 -17.73 16.92 14.27
N THR A 264 -17.00 17.09 13.15
CA THR A 264 -16.76 18.41 12.50
C THR A 264 -18.03 19.11 11.99
N ARG A 265 -19.12 18.36 11.76
CA ARG A 265 -20.33 18.88 11.08
C ARG A 265 -21.61 18.92 11.92
N GLN A 266 -21.61 18.45 13.16
CA GLN A 266 -22.77 18.60 14.07
C GLN A 266 -22.59 19.65 15.17
N GLY A 267 -21.39 20.22 15.30
CA GLY A 267 -21.04 21.27 16.27
C GLY A 267 -20.89 22.66 15.66
N SER A 268 -21.88 23.16 14.92
CA SER A 268 -21.92 24.61 14.62
C SER A 268 -22.21 25.38 15.90
N SER A 269 -21.18 25.72 16.68
CA SER A 269 -21.34 26.71 17.74
C SER A 269 -21.63 28.08 17.10
N PRO A 270 -22.46 28.95 17.71
CA PRO A 270 -22.78 30.28 17.17
C PRO A 270 -21.59 31.26 17.06
N GLY A 271 -20.34 30.79 17.20
CA GLY A 271 -19.13 31.62 17.31
C GLY A 271 -18.02 31.34 16.31
N GLY A 272 -18.17 30.39 15.37
CA GLY A 272 -17.23 30.20 14.25
C GLY A 272 -15.77 29.86 14.63
N LYS A 273 -15.52 29.26 15.80
CA LYS A 273 -14.19 28.74 16.18
C LYS A 273 -14.22 27.21 16.16
N GLN A 274 -13.51 26.60 15.19
CA GLN A 274 -13.29 25.15 15.04
C GLN A 274 -12.27 24.57 16.04
N ALA A 275 -11.79 25.33 17.01
CA ALA A 275 -10.76 24.89 17.95
C ALA A 275 -11.36 24.00 19.06
N GLY A 276 -11.66 22.74 18.75
CA GLY A 276 -12.07 21.77 19.77
C GLY A 276 -12.79 20.51 19.32
N GLU A 277 -12.58 19.99 18.11
CA GLU A 277 -13.20 18.73 17.67
C GLU A 277 -12.16 17.83 17.02
N VAL A 278 -12.17 16.54 17.36
CA VAL A 278 -11.28 15.55 16.73
C VAL A 278 -11.72 15.25 15.30
N ASP A 279 -10.76 14.92 14.44
CA ASP A 279 -11.04 14.78 13.01
C ASP A 279 -11.91 13.54 12.75
N LEU A 280 -11.51 12.37 13.28
CA LEU A 280 -12.35 11.16 13.24
C LEU A 280 -12.39 10.44 14.59
N LEU A 281 -13.59 9.94 14.94
CA LEU A 281 -13.82 9.10 16.11
C LEU A 281 -14.45 7.77 15.67
N ILE A 282 -13.72 6.67 15.85
CA ILE A 282 -14.20 5.31 15.61
C ILE A 282 -14.90 4.79 16.85
N LYS A 283 -16.03 4.09 16.64
CA LYS A 283 -16.81 3.49 17.72
C LYS A 283 -17.00 1.98 17.53
N VAL A 284 -17.08 1.30 18.67
CA VAL A 284 -17.57 -0.08 18.78
C VAL A 284 -18.77 -0.07 19.69
N GLU A 285 -19.92 -0.54 19.19
CA GLU A 285 -21.16 -0.60 19.99
C GLU A 285 -21.52 0.73 20.66
N LYS A 286 -21.28 1.84 19.95
CA LYS A 286 -21.46 3.25 20.37
C LYS A 286 -20.43 3.77 21.38
N LEU A 287 -19.46 2.96 21.82
CA LEU A 287 -18.36 3.37 22.69
C LEU A 287 -17.17 3.86 21.85
N PRO A 288 -16.49 4.96 22.26
CA PRO A 288 -15.21 5.37 21.67
C PRO A 288 -14.21 4.21 21.65
N TYR A 289 -13.61 3.96 20.50
CA TYR A 289 -12.58 2.93 20.32
C TYR A 289 -11.22 3.53 19.99
N SER A 290 -11.19 4.48 19.04
CA SER A 290 -9.96 5.11 18.59
C SER A 290 -10.24 6.53 18.08
N ILE A 291 -9.27 7.43 18.29
CA ILE A 291 -9.25 8.79 17.75
C ILE A 291 -8.21 8.84 16.65
N ILE A 292 -8.57 9.47 15.53
CA ILE A 292 -7.65 9.76 14.43
C ILE A 292 -7.59 11.28 14.28
N GLU A 293 -6.38 11.82 14.31
CA GLU A 293 -6.07 13.19 13.93
C GLU A 293 -5.28 13.20 12.63
N SER A 294 -5.53 14.19 11.80
CA SER A 294 -4.87 14.36 10.52
C SER A 294 -4.03 15.64 10.51
N LEU A 295 -2.99 15.63 9.69
CA LEU A 295 -2.04 16.73 9.57
C LEU A 295 -1.66 16.94 8.12
N LYS A 296 -2.02 18.08 7.52
CA LYS A 296 -1.46 18.51 6.24
C LYS A 296 -0.15 19.26 6.47
N LEU A 297 0.98 18.65 6.09
CA LEU A 297 2.32 19.16 6.40
C LEU A 297 3.12 19.47 5.13
N SER A 298 3.82 20.61 5.14
CA SER A 298 4.87 20.95 4.15
C SER A 298 6.26 21.04 4.79
N SER A 299 6.35 20.86 6.10
CA SER A 299 7.58 20.83 6.90
C SER A 299 7.28 20.25 8.29
N VAL A 300 8.32 19.92 9.06
CA VAL A 300 8.17 19.57 10.48
C VAL A 300 7.87 20.84 11.29
N ASN A 301 6.59 21.17 11.41
CA ASN A 301 6.09 22.24 12.26
C ASN A 301 5.81 21.69 13.65
N GLU A 302 6.78 21.80 14.56
CA GLU A 302 6.73 21.23 15.90
C GLU A 302 5.49 21.69 16.69
N THR A 303 5.15 22.98 16.62
CA THR A 303 3.98 23.54 17.30
C THR A 303 2.69 22.90 16.81
N TYR A 304 2.49 22.85 15.48
CA TYR A 304 1.31 22.23 14.89
C TYR A 304 1.22 20.74 15.24
N ILE A 305 2.33 20.00 15.10
CA ILE A 305 2.36 18.57 15.45
C ILE A 305 2.04 18.36 16.94
N SER A 306 2.60 19.16 17.86
CA SER A 306 2.29 19.04 19.29
C SER A 306 0.84 19.35 19.61
N GLU A 307 0.24 20.35 18.95
CA GLU A 307 -1.16 20.73 19.18
C GLU A 307 -2.10 19.56 18.86
N HIS A 308 -1.85 18.83 17.77
CA HIS A 308 -2.66 17.65 17.41
C HIS A 308 -2.36 16.43 18.28
N ILE A 309 -1.11 16.17 18.67
CA ILE A 309 -0.79 15.12 19.64
C ILE A 309 -1.52 15.38 20.97
N ASP A 310 -1.46 16.61 21.49
CA ASP A 310 -2.13 17.01 22.72
C ASP A 310 -3.66 16.92 22.59
N LYS A 311 -4.20 17.25 21.41
CA LYS A 311 -5.62 17.11 21.09
C LYS A 311 -6.05 15.66 21.31
N ILE A 312 -5.35 14.66 20.77
CA ILE A 312 -5.69 13.23 21.00
C ILE A 312 -5.87 12.94 22.50
N TYR A 313 -4.88 13.27 23.34
CA TYR A 313 -4.95 12.95 24.77
C TYR A 313 -5.95 13.80 25.55
N LYS A 314 -6.29 14.98 25.05
CA LYS A 314 -7.37 15.80 25.62
C LYS A 314 -8.75 15.15 25.40
N TYR A 315 -8.98 14.53 24.25
CA TYR A 315 -10.26 13.89 23.92
C TYR A 315 -10.32 12.42 24.35
N ASP A 316 -9.20 11.69 24.30
CA ASP A 316 -9.10 10.32 24.80
C ASP A 316 -9.06 10.29 26.34
N THR A 317 -10.22 10.48 26.94
CA THR A 317 -10.41 10.42 28.39
C THR A 317 -10.40 8.99 28.94
N LEU A 318 -10.69 7.99 28.11
CA LEU A 318 -10.84 6.59 28.51
C LEU A 318 -9.54 5.78 28.47
N GLY A 319 -8.54 6.22 27.71
CA GLY A 319 -7.34 5.42 27.48
C GLY A 319 -7.59 4.36 26.44
N ASN A 320 -8.01 4.78 25.25
CA ASN A 320 -8.12 3.91 24.08
C ASN A 320 -6.82 3.11 23.90
N SER A 321 -6.93 1.84 23.53
CA SER A 321 -5.75 0.99 23.34
C SER A 321 -4.84 1.52 22.22
N CYS A 322 -5.43 2.15 21.21
CA CYS A 322 -4.73 2.76 20.09
C CYS A 322 -5.41 4.05 19.61
N ASN A 323 -4.60 5.04 19.23
CA ASN A 323 -5.02 6.23 18.50
C ASN A 323 -4.03 6.47 17.33
N PHE A 324 -4.41 7.31 16.37
CA PHE A 324 -3.66 7.49 15.12
C PHE A 324 -3.46 8.96 14.79
N ILE A 325 -2.30 9.26 14.22
CA ILE A 325 -2.02 10.49 13.48
C ILE A 325 -1.76 10.12 12.03
N ILE A 326 -2.46 10.76 11.10
CA ILE A 326 -2.24 10.62 9.65
C ILE A 326 -1.68 11.93 9.12
N SER A 327 -0.44 11.90 8.63
CA SER A 327 0.22 13.08 8.05
C SER A 327 0.18 13.02 6.52
N TYR A 328 -0.55 13.95 5.89
CA TYR A 328 -0.53 14.21 4.46
C TYR A 328 0.62 15.17 4.15
N VAL A 329 1.76 14.63 3.69
CA VAL A 329 3.01 15.38 3.59
C VAL A 329 3.29 15.78 2.14
N LYS A 330 3.28 17.09 1.84
CA LYS A 330 3.67 17.60 0.52
C LYS A 330 5.02 18.31 0.62
N ILE A 331 6.11 17.62 0.29
CA ILE A 331 7.48 18.13 0.39
C ILE A 331 8.42 17.44 -0.61
N LYS A 332 9.45 18.13 -1.10
CA LYS A 332 10.43 17.52 -2.03
C LYS A 332 11.28 16.41 -1.40
N GLY A 333 11.61 16.52 -0.11
CA GLY A 333 12.50 15.61 0.60
C GLY A 333 11.75 14.81 1.66
N PHE A 334 11.00 13.79 1.25
CA PHE A 334 10.12 13.03 2.14
C PHE A 334 10.91 12.22 3.19
N LEU A 335 12.02 11.59 2.79
CA LEU A 335 12.89 10.87 3.72
C LEU A 335 13.45 11.79 4.81
N GLN A 336 14.00 12.96 4.44
CA GLN A 336 14.55 13.90 5.43
C GLN A 336 13.46 14.50 6.31
N PHE A 337 12.25 14.69 5.77
CA PHE A 337 11.08 15.04 6.58
C PHE A 337 10.80 13.95 7.62
N TRP A 338 10.76 12.68 7.21
CA TRP A 338 10.42 11.56 8.09
C TRP A 338 11.44 11.37 9.22
N GLU A 339 12.74 11.49 8.93
CA GLU A 339 13.80 11.44 9.93
C GLU A 339 13.64 12.54 10.98
N ARG A 340 13.36 13.78 10.54
CA ARG A 340 13.14 14.90 11.45
C ARG A 340 11.83 14.75 12.25
N TYR A 341 10.77 14.28 11.61
CA TYR A 341 9.47 14.06 12.23
C TYR A 341 9.57 13.01 13.35
N THR A 342 10.17 11.85 13.06
CA THR A 342 10.35 10.77 14.04
C THR A 342 11.31 11.14 15.16
N LEU A 343 12.34 11.94 14.87
CA LEU A 343 13.21 12.49 15.91
C LEU A 343 12.43 13.40 16.86
N TYR A 344 11.60 14.30 16.31
CA TYR A 344 10.77 15.19 17.11
C TYR A 344 9.77 14.41 17.98
N THR A 345 8.99 13.50 17.40
CA THR A 345 7.97 12.75 18.13
C THR A 345 8.56 11.79 19.17
N LYS A 346 9.72 11.17 18.90
CA LYS A 346 10.43 10.35 19.88
C LYS A 346 10.84 11.12 21.13
N PHE A 347 11.21 12.39 20.99
CA PHE A 347 11.61 13.26 22.12
C PHE A 347 10.49 14.19 22.60
N TYR A 348 9.28 14.04 22.04
CA TYR A 348 8.12 14.79 22.47
C TYR A 348 7.76 14.46 23.92
N LYS A 349 7.36 15.48 24.68
CA LYS A 349 6.94 15.31 26.07
C LYS A 349 5.46 14.93 26.12
N TYR A 350 5.19 13.64 25.91
CA TYR A 350 3.84 13.08 26.04
C TYR A 350 3.26 13.27 27.46
N PRO A 351 1.92 13.31 27.61
CA PRO A 351 1.26 13.34 28.91
C PRO A 351 1.49 12.09 29.77
N PHE A 352 1.91 10.99 29.14
CA PHE A 352 2.16 9.69 29.74
C PHE A 352 3.61 9.24 29.46
N GLU A 353 4.11 8.31 30.26
CA GLU A 353 5.48 7.79 30.11
C GLU A 353 5.64 7.03 28.79
N LEU A 354 6.56 7.49 27.94
CA LEU A 354 6.96 6.79 26.71
C LEU A 354 7.85 5.60 27.07
N THR A 355 7.33 4.38 26.91
CA THR A 355 8.06 3.14 27.19
C THR A 355 8.88 2.69 25.99
N GLN A 356 8.35 2.89 24.78
CA GLN A 356 9.00 2.49 23.54
C GLN A 356 8.59 3.39 22.39
N PHE A 357 9.52 3.65 21.47
CA PHE A 357 9.25 4.30 20.19
C PHE A 357 9.87 3.48 19.06
N THR A 358 9.03 2.96 18.17
CA THR A 358 9.44 2.05 17.10
C THR A 358 9.13 2.67 15.75
N VAL A 359 10.13 2.80 14.89
CA VAL A 359 9.93 3.10 13.46
C VAL A 359 9.75 1.77 12.74
N CYS A 360 8.58 1.57 12.15
CA CYS A 360 8.26 0.35 11.42
C CYS A 360 8.92 0.40 10.04
N GLN A 361 9.67 -0.65 9.70
CA GLN A 361 10.17 -0.81 8.34
C GLN A 361 9.02 -1.33 7.49
N ASN A 362 8.64 -0.55 6.48
CA ASN A 362 7.78 -1.01 5.41
C ASN A 362 8.64 -1.23 4.18
N LYS A 363 8.88 -2.50 3.82
CA LYS A 363 9.60 -2.85 2.59
C LYS A 363 8.77 -2.53 1.33
N GLN A 364 7.45 -2.55 1.46
CA GLN A 364 6.53 -2.45 0.34
C GLN A 364 6.28 -1.01 -0.12
N TYR A 365 6.29 -0.03 0.80
CA TYR A 365 5.98 1.37 0.46
C TYR A 365 7.06 2.35 0.96
N SER A 366 7.83 2.91 0.03
CA SER A 366 8.92 3.86 0.30
C SER A 366 8.35 5.24 0.65
N GLU A 367 7.23 5.60 0.05
CA GLU A 367 6.51 6.88 0.19
C GLU A 367 5.39 6.86 1.25
N LEU A 368 5.28 5.76 2.00
CA LEU A 368 4.43 5.62 3.18
C LEU A 368 5.30 5.19 4.36
N LYS A 369 5.27 5.95 5.45
CA LYS A 369 6.06 5.64 6.66
C LYS A 369 5.17 5.46 7.88
N LEU A 370 5.61 4.57 8.78
CA LEU A 370 4.89 4.22 9.99
C LEU A 370 5.83 4.24 11.20
N ALA A 371 5.39 4.84 12.29
CA ALA A 371 6.01 4.71 13.60
C ALA A 371 4.95 4.51 14.68
N VAL A 372 5.34 3.98 15.83
CA VAL A 372 4.47 3.79 16.99
C VAL A 372 5.17 4.23 18.27
N ALA A 373 4.47 5.05 19.05
CA ALA A 373 4.82 5.43 20.41
C ALA A 373 3.99 4.61 21.40
N GLU A 374 4.63 3.81 22.24
CA GLU A 374 4.00 3.05 23.31
C GLU A 374 4.09 3.82 24.61
N LEU A 375 2.93 4.05 25.24
CA LEU A 375 2.78 4.93 26.39
C LEU A 375 2.14 4.17 27.54
N LYS A 376 2.73 4.29 28.73
CA LYS A 376 2.19 3.69 29.95
C LYS A 376 1.16 4.62 30.61
N ARG A 377 -0.11 4.25 30.53
CA ARG A 377 -1.25 4.96 31.13
C ARG A 377 -1.93 4.06 32.17
N ASN A 378 -1.81 4.39 33.45
CA ASN A 378 -2.39 3.63 34.57
C ASN A 378 -2.11 2.11 34.48
N ASP A 379 -0.83 1.74 34.33
CA ASP A 379 -0.35 0.35 34.16
C ASP A 379 -0.85 -0.40 32.92
N THR A 380 -1.48 0.29 31.97
CA THR A 380 -1.81 -0.23 30.64
C THR A 380 -0.94 0.43 29.58
N ILE A 381 -0.45 -0.35 28.61
CA ILE A 381 0.24 0.20 27.43
C ILE A 381 -0.80 0.59 26.40
N THR A 382 -0.78 1.86 25.99
CA THR A 382 -1.57 2.41 24.89
C THR A 382 -0.65 2.85 23.77
N LYS A 383 -1.10 2.77 22.52
CA LYS A 383 -0.30 3.09 21.34
C LYS A 383 -0.77 4.36 20.65
N LEU A 384 0.17 5.20 20.23
CA LEU A 384 -0.06 6.25 19.25
C LEU A 384 0.69 5.90 17.98
N TYR A 385 -0.05 5.61 16.92
CA TYR A 385 0.49 5.36 15.60
C TYR A 385 0.68 6.69 14.85
N HIS A 386 1.81 6.82 14.19
CA HIS A 386 2.14 7.93 13.30
C HIS A 386 2.27 7.37 11.88
N ILE A 387 1.30 7.64 11.04
CA ILE A 387 1.30 7.31 9.60
C ILE A 387 1.66 8.60 8.85
N ALA A 388 2.61 8.54 7.93
CA ALA A 388 2.92 9.64 7.02
C ALA A 388 2.87 9.14 5.57
N ILE A 389 2.11 9.82 4.72
CA ILE A 389 2.09 9.57 3.27
C ILE A 389 2.62 10.80 2.53
N HIS A 390 3.46 10.56 1.53
CA HIS A 390 3.96 11.59 0.65
C HIS A 390 2.91 11.90 -0.43
N ILE A 391 2.39 13.12 -0.44
CA ILE A 391 1.51 13.61 -1.50
C ILE A 391 2.39 14.13 -2.64
N PRO A 392 2.41 13.46 -3.81
CA PRO A 392 3.29 13.84 -4.92
C PRO A 392 2.94 15.25 -5.42
N SER A 393 3.97 16.01 -5.77
CA SER A 393 3.82 17.39 -6.26
C SER A 393 3.12 17.50 -7.61
#